data_AF-A0A8T5P4M4-F1
#
_entry.id   AF-A0A8T5P4M4-F1
#
_cell.length_a   1.000
_cell.length_b   1.000
_cell.length_c   1.000
_cell.angle_alpha   90.00
_cell.angle_beta   90.00
_cell.angle_gamma   90.00
#
_symmetry.space_group_name_H-M   'P 1'
#
loop_
_entity.id
_entity.type
_entity.pdbx_description
1 polymer ?
#
loop_
_entity_poly.entity_id
_entity_poly.type
_entity_poly.pdbx_seq_one_letter_code
_entity_poly.pdbx_strand_id
1 'polypeptide(L)'
;MEEPARINGPADLKKLLDEKGKLWLVAAMVEGSIGYHTPRHAEILIERALTGETIDWCERCDACFGRDLFEMINYDIRIMLFLEDRDAAKANRLIDTVKIISGMSGEAQSSVSMAYPTMSI
;
A
#
# COMPACT_ATOMS: atom_id res chain seq x y z
N MET A 1 0.08 12.81 -17.18
CA MET A 1 -0.72 11.89 -16.36
C MET A 1 -1.77 12.73 -15.66
N GLU A 2 -3.06 12.43 -15.83
CA GLU A 2 -4.08 13.03 -14.96
C GLU A 2 -3.83 12.56 -13.51
N GLU A 3 -4.03 13.45 -12.53
CA GLU A 3 -3.95 13.03 -11.13
C GLU A 3 -5.05 12.00 -10.86
N PRO A 4 -4.73 10.85 -10.24
CA PRO A 4 -5.74 9.87 -9.92
C PRO A 4 -6.76 10.44 -8.94
N ALA A 5 -7.98 9.93 -9.00
CA ALA A 5 -9.04 10.31 -8.08
C ALA A 5 -8.56 10.15 -6.64
N ARG A 6 -8.48 11.28 -5.92
CA ARG A 6 -8.04 11.31 -4.53
C ARG A 6 -9.07 10.63 -3.64
N ILE A 7 -8.60 9.75 -2.77
CA ILE A 7 -9.41 9.11 -1.73
C ILE A 7 -9.61 10.11 -0.59
N ASN A 8 -10.83 10.61 -0.39
CA ASN A 8 -11.14 11.58 0.67
C ASN A 8 -11.86 10.94 1.86
N GLY A 9 -12.14 9.64 1.80
CA GLY A 9 -12.79 8.93 2.88
C GLY A 9 -13.08 7.46 2.57
N PRO A 10 -13.80 6.77 3.47
CA PRO A 10 -14.05 5.34 3.36
C PRO A 10 -14.83 4.93 2.10
N ALA A 11 -15.75 5.78 1.63
CA ALA A 11 -16.55 5.49 0.44
C ALA A 11 -15.69 5.45 -0.83
N ASP A 12 -14.79 6.41 -1.00
CA ASP A 12 -13.85 6.45 -2.13
C ASP A 12 -12.90 5.24 -2.07
N LEU A 13 -12.41 4.92 -0.86
CA LEU A 13 -11.50 3.80 -0.64
C LEU A 13 -12.18 2.47 -0.98
N LYS A 14 -13.42 2.30 -0.55
CA LYS A 14 -14.22 1.12 -0.85
C LYS A 14 -14.46 0.97 -2.35
N LYS A 15 -14.76 2.06 -3.05
CA LYS A 15 -14.92 2.03 -4.51
C LYS A 15 -13.64 1.55 -5.20
N LEU A 16 -12.48 2.08 -4.81
CA LEU A 16 -11.19 1.62 -5.34
C LEU A 16 -10.92 0.14 -5.03
N LEU A 17 -11.26 -0.29 -3.82
CA LEU A 17 -11.13 -1.68 -3.39
C LEU A 17 -11.98 -2.62 -4.25
N ASP A 18 -13.20 -2.22 -4.57
CA ASP A 18 -14.12 -2.99 -5.43
C ASP A 18 -13.62 -3.02 -6.89
N GLU A 19 -12.97 -1.96 -7.38
CA GLU A 19 -12.46 -1.85 -8.75
C GLU A 19 -11.12 -2.60 -8.98
N LYS A 20 -10.15 -2.44 -8.06
CA LYS A 20 -8.78 -2.94 -8.19
C LYS A 20 -8.50 -4.20 -7.37
N GLY A 21 -9.29 -4.44 -6.32
CA GLY A 21 -9.13 -5.56 -5.39
C GLY A 21 -8.19 -5.28 -4.21
N LYS A 22 -8.42 -5.98 -3.08
CA LYS A 22 -7.64 -5.84 -1.83
C LYS A 22 -6.14 -6.05 -2.04
N LEU A 23 -5.75 -7.09 -2.76
CA LEU A 23 -4.34 -7.42 -2.97
C LEU A 23 -3.59 -6.33 -3.74
N TRP A 24 -4.24 -5.68 -4.70
CA TRP A 24 -3.66 -4.56 -5.43
C TRP A 24 -3.36 -3.38 -4.50
N LEU A 25 -4.30 -3.04 -3.61
CA LEU A 25 -4.13 -1.93 -2.68
C LEU A 25 -3.06 -2.24 -1.61
N VAL A 26 -3.01 -3.48 -1.14
CA VAL A 26 -1.92 -3.95 -0.26
C VAL A 26 -0.57 -3.81 -0.97
N ALA A 27 -0.47 -4.23 -2.23
CA ALA A 27 0.75 -4.09 -3.00
C ALA A 27 1.16 -2.62 -3.20
N ALA A 28 0.19 -1.73 -3.44
CA ALA A 28 0.43 -0.29 -3.52
C ALA A 28 1.04 0.26 -2.23
N MET A 29 0.50 -0.11 -1.07
CA MET A 29 1.04 0.30 0.23
C MET A 29 2.43 -0.27 0.51
N VAL A 30 2.70 -1.51 0.11
CA VAL A 30 4.04 -2.12 0.25
C VAL A 30 5.06 -1.37 -0.63
N GLU A 31 4.78 -1.17 -1.91
CA GLU A 31 5.71 -0.50 -2.84
C GLU A 31 5.87 0.99 -2.54
N GLY A 32 4.78 1.71 -2.31
CA GLY A 32 4.81 3.15 -2.00
C GLY A 32 5.55 3.48 -0.70
N SER A 33 5.60 2.51 0.22
CA SER A 33 6.37 2.59 1.46
C SER A 33 7.77 2.00 1.37
N ILE A 34 8.19 1.53 0.18
CA ILE A 34 9.49 0.90 -0.07
C ILE A 34 9.70 -0.28 0.91
N GLY A 35 8.63 -1.04 1.16
CA GLY A 35 8.61 -2.19 2.04
C GLY A 35 8.48 -1.88 3.53
N TYR A 36 8.31 -0.62 3.96
CA TYR A 36 8.09 -0.29 5.38
C TYR A 36 6.83 -0.97 5.95
N HIS A 37 5.76 -1.03 5.15
CA HIS A 37 4.59 -1.83 5.50
C HIS A 37 4.78 -3.27 5.04
N THR A 38 4.66 -4.23 5.96
CA THR A 38 4.39 -5.62 5.61
C THR A 38 2.97 -5.74 5.02
N PRO A 39 2.66 -6.79 4.24
CA PRO A 39 1.30 -6.99 3.76
C PRO A 39 0.26 -7.00 4.89
N ARG A 40 0.58 -7.67 6.02
CA ARG A 40 -0.29 -7.65 7.20
C ARG A 40 -0.52 -6.24 7.75
N HIS A 41 0.53 -5.42 7.85
CA HIS A 41 0.39 -4.04 8.33
C HIS A 41 -0.44 -3.19 7.37
N ALA A 42 -0.19 -3.29 6.06
CA ALA A 42 -0.96 -2.61 5.04
C ALA A 42 -2.45 -2.98 5.11
N GLU A 43 -2.79 -4.26 5.28
CA GLU A 43 -4.18 -4.70 5.44
C GLU A 43 -4.87 -4.06 6.64
N ILE A 44 -4.20 -4.00 7.80
CA ILE A 44 -4.73 -3.35 9.01
C ILE A 44 -5.00 -1.86 8.75
N LEU A 45 -4.10 -1.16 8.06
CA LEU A 45 -4.27 0.25 7.75
C LEU A 45 -5.45 0.49 6.79
N ILE A 46 -5.62 -0.36 5.78
CA ILE A 46 -6.76 -0.30 4.87
C ILE A 46 -8.06 -0.55 5.63
N GLU A 47 -8.10 -1.55 6.51
CA GLU A 47 -9.29 -1.88 7.31
C GLU A 47 -9.65 -0.73 8.27
N ARG A 48 -8.66 -0.10 8.92
CA ARG A 48 -8.85 1.09 9.76
C ARG A 48 -9.37 2.29 8.95
N ALA A 49 -8.81 2.53 7.77
CA ALA A 49 -9.29 3.59 6.89
C ALA A 49 -10.74 3.33 6.41
N LEU A 50 -11.10 2.08 6.13
CA LEU A 50 -12.47 1.69 5.76
C LEU A 50 -13.48 1.89 6.90
N THR A 51 -13.06 1.81 8.17
CA THR A 51 -13.94 2.10 9.32
C THR A 51 -14.02 3.59 9.67
N GLY A 52 -13.33 4.45 8.90
CA GLY A 52 -13.35 5.91 9.09
C GLY A 52 -12.22 6.45 9.93
N GLU A 53 -11.22 5.63 10.27
CA GLU A 53 -10.02 6.14 10.93
C GLU A 53 -9.21 7.01 9.97
N THR A 54 -8.86 8.22 10.43
CA THR A 54 -8.13 9.21 9.63
C THR A 54 -6.71 9.44 10.12
N ILE A 55 -6.38 8.91 11.31
CA ILE A 55 -5.10 9.14 11.99
C ILE A 55 -4.35 7.82 12.13
N ASP A 56 -3.08 7.80 11.73
CA ASP A 56 -2.19 6.70 12.06
C ASP A 56 -0.90 7.18 12.74
N TRP A 57 -0.40 6.37 13.67
CA TRP A 57 0.72 6.69 14.54
C TRP A 57 1.99 5.91 14.18
N CYS A 58 2.03 5.19 13.05
CA CYS A 58 3.29 4.64 12.60
C CYS A 58 4.27 5.77 12.27
N GLU A 59 5.56 5.52 12.45
CA GLU A 59 6.63 6.50 12.28
C GLU A 59 6.54 7.19 10.92
N ARG A 60 6.30 6.42 9.85
CA ARG A 60 6.16 6.94 8.49
C ARG A 60 4.98 7.91 8.37
N CYS A 61 3.81 7.55 8.91
CA CYS A 61 2.62 8.39 8.82
C CYS A 61 2.83 9.70 9.59
N ASP A 62 3.40 9.64 10.79
CA ASP A 62 3.69 10.82 11.60
C ASP A 62 4.72 11.73 10.91
N ALA A 63 5.86 11.16 10.50
CA ALA A 63 6.99 11.93 9.97
C ALA A 63 6.76 12.49 8.56
N CYS A 64 6.08 11.74 7.68
CA CYS A 64 5.95 12.11 6.27
C CYS A 64 4.58 12.70 5.91
N PHE A 65 3.54 12.40 6.68
CA PHE A 65 2.16 12.72 6.32
C PHE A 65 1.39 13.43 7.44
N GLY A 66 2.05 13.84 8.53
CA GLY A 66 1.39 14.55 9.63
C GLY A 66 0.29 13.74 10.29
N ARG A 67 0.44 12.41 10.29
CA ARG A 67 -0.52 11.41 10.76
C ARG A 67 -1.77 11.23 9.90
N ASP A 68 -1.86 11.88 8.73
CA ASP A 68 -2.99 11.71 7.82
C ASP A 68 -2.90 10.35 7.10
N LEU A 69 -3.73 9.40 7.55
CA LEU A 69 -3.78 8.05 6.99
C LEU A 69 -4.23 8.06 5.52
N PHE A 70 -5.19 8.91 5.15
CA PHE A 70 -5.67 8.98 3.78
C PHE A 70 -4.62 9.61 2.86
N GLU A 71 -3.87 10.60 3.32
CA GLU A 71 -2.77 11.17 2.52
C GLU A 71 -1.66 10.13 2.27
N MET A 72 -1.30 9.34 3.28
CA MET A 72 -0.34 8.25 3.12
C MET A 72 -0.82 7.21 2.08
N ILE A 73 -2.09 6.77 2.19
CA ILE A 73 -2.68 5.82 1.25
C ILE A 73 -2.73 6.42 -0.17
N ASN A 74 -3.11 7.69 -0.31
CA ASN A 74 -3.12 8.39 -1.60
C ASN A 74 -1.72 8.49 -2.22
N TYR A 75 -0.69 8.74 -1.42
CA TYR A 75 0.70 8.70 -1.88
C TYR A 75 1.06 7.32 -2.44
N ASP A 76 0.76 6.25 -1.69
CA ASP A 76 1.09 4.88 -2.08
C ASP A 76 0.35 4.45 -3.36
N ILE A 77 -0.93 4.81 -3.49
CA ILE A 77 -1.72 4.59 -4.70
C ILE A 77 -1.10 5.31 -5.91
N ARG A 78 -0.67 6.56 -5.76
CA ARG A 78 -0.02 7.31 -6.84
C ARG A 78 1.25 6.62 -7.35
N ILE A 79 2.06 6.07 -6.45
CA ILE A 79 3.26 5.31 -6.81
C ILE A 79 2.89 4.06 -7.62
N MET A 80 1.88 3.30 -7.17
CA MET A 80 1.44 2.11 -7.88
C MET A 80 0.90 2.43 -9.27
N LEU A 81 0.08 3.48 -9.41
CA LEU A 81 -0.46 3.89 -10.70
C LEU A 81 0.63 4.38 -11.66
N PHE A 82 1.63 5.12 -11.15
CA PHE A 82 2.80 5.48 -11.94
C PHE A 82 3.60 4.25 -12.37
N LEU A 83 3.72 3.24 -11.51
CA LEU A 83 4.38 1.99 -11.84
C LEU A 83 3.61 1.22 -12.93
N GLU A 84 2.29 1.14 -12.84
CA GLU A 84 1.44 0.50 -13.86
C GLU A 84 1.58 1.18 -15.22
N ASP A 85 1.59 2.52 -15.26
CA ASP A 85 1.74 3.30 -16.50
C ASP A 85 3.12 3.10 -17.15
N ARG A 86 4.18 3.06 -16.33
CA ARG A 86 5.55 2.93 -16.81
C ARG A 86 5.94 1.49 -17.15
N ASP A 87 5.55 0.53 -16.31
CA ASP A 87 5.93 -0.88 -16.38
C ASP A 87 4.88 -1.78 -15.70
N ALA A 88 3.79 -2.03 -16.42
CA ALA A 88 2.72 -2.93 -15.97
C ALA A 88 3.22 -4.35 -15.66
N ALA A 89 4.28 -4.83 -16.32
CA ALA A 89 4.83 -6.16 -16.04
C ALA A 89 5.48 -6.20 -14.66
N LYS A 90 6.19 -5.14 -14.26
CA LYS A 90 6.70 -4.99 -12.89
C LYS A 90 5.57 -4.86 -11.87
N ALA A 91 4.52 -4.09 -12.15
CA ALA A 91 3.37 -3.99 -11.26
C ALA A 91 2.72 -5.36 -11.00
N ASN A 92 2.58 -6.20 -12.03
CA ASN A 92 2.05 -7.56 -11.86
C ASN A 92 2.99 -8.45 -11.01
N ARG A 93 4.31 -8.41 -11.25
CA ARG A 93 5.28 -9.16 -10.42
C ARG A 93 5.25 -8.73 -8.97
N LEU A 94 5.06 -7.45 -8.70
CA LEU A 94 4.89 -6.92 -7.36
C LEU A 94 3.67 -7.53 -6.68
N ILE A 95 2.51 -7.52 -7.34
CA ILE A 95 1.28 -8.11 -6.81
C ILE A 95 1.46 -9.61 -6.51
N ASP A 96 2.09 -10.35 -7.41
CA ASP A 96 2.39 -11.78 -7.21
C ASP A 96 3.36 -11.99 -6.03
N THR A 97 4.38 -11.15 -5.91
CA THR A 97 5.35 -11.20 -4.81
C THR A 97 4.66 -10.93 -3.47
N VAL A 98 3.83 -9.89 -3.40
CA VAL A 98 3.05 -9.53 -2.20
C VAL A 98 2.10 -10.67 -1.82
N LYS A 99 1.47 -11.33 -2.80
CA LYS A 99 0.62 -12.51 -2.55
C LYS A 99 1.38 -13.64 -1.86
N ILE A 100 2.61 -13.90 -2.27
CA ILE A 100 3.48 -14.93 -1.67
C ILE A 100 3.85 -14.51 -0.24
N ILE A 101 4.23 -13.25 -0.04
CA ILE A 101 4.63 -12.71 1.29
C ILE A 101 3.43 -12.74 2.26
N SER A 102 2.22 -12.44 1.81
CA SER A 102 1.00 -12.51 2.64
C SER A 102 0.75 -13.91 3.23
N GLY A 103 1.23 -14.97 2.57
CA GLY A 103 1.13 -16.35 3.07
C GLY A 103 2.17 -16.71 4.15
N MET A 104 3.14 -15.84 4.44
CA MET A 104 4.20 -16.08 5.41
C MET A 104 3.82 -15.68 6.85
N SER A 105 4.57 -16.18 7.83
CA SER A 105 4.45 -15.71 9.23
C SER A 105 4.81 -14.23 9.36
N GLY A 106 4.37 -13.58 10.44
CA GLY A 106 4.65 -12.15 10.66
C GLY A 106 6.14 -11.85 10.70
N GLU A 107 6.94 -12.71 11.33
CA GLU A 107 8.40 -12.59 11.42
C GLU A 107 9.06 -12.69 10.04
N ALA A 108 8.57 -13.62 9.20
CA ALA A 108 9.04 -13.76 7.83
C ALA A 108 8.66 -12.54 6.98
N GLN A 109 7.45 -12.00 7.12
CA GLN A 109 7.06 -10.75 6.43
C GLN A 109 7.96 -9.58 6.82
N SER A 110 8.25 -9.41 8.11
CA SER A 110 9.16 -8.37 8.60
C SER A 110 10.58 -8.55 8.05
N SER A 111 11.04 -9.80 7.91
CA SER A 111 12.37 -10.09 7.35
C SER A 111 12.44 -9.69 5.87
N VAL A 112 11.39 -9.95 5.11
CA VAL A 112 11.27 -9.52 3.70
C VAL A 112 11.18 -8.00 3.60
N SER A 113 10.39 -7.35 4.47
CA SER A 113 10.28 -5.90 4.56
C SER A 113 11.65 -5.22 4.75
N MET A 114 12.50 -5.74 5.63
CA MET A 114 13.86 -5.23 5.84
C MET A 114 14.78 -5.42 4.63
N ALA A 115 14.53 -6.43 3.79
CA ALA A 115 15.29 -6.69 2.57
C ALA A 115 14.73 -5.96 1.34
N TYR A 116 13.52 -5.40 1.41
CA TYR A 116 12.75 -4.88 0.28
C TYR A 116 13.54 -3.93 -0.64
N PRO A 117 14.32 -2.95 -0.14
CA PRO A 117 15.07 -2.04 -1.01
C PRO A 117 16.11 -2.74 -1.91
N THR A 118 16.51 -3.97 -1.56
CA THR A 118 17.46 -4.78 -2.32
C THR A 118 16.78 -5.81 -3.22
N MET A 119 15.48 -6.02 -3.04
CA MET A 119 14.70 -6.93 -3.87
C MET A 119 14.38 -6.23 -5.18
N SER A 120 15.00 -6.68 -6.27
CA SER A 120 14.73 -6.17 -7.62
C SER A 120 13.42 -6.75 -8.17
N ILE A 121 12.29 -6.37 -7.56
CA ILE A 121 10.93 -6.74 -7.97
C ILE A 121 10.55 -6.00 -9.27
#